data_AF-A0A8D8AHU9-F1
#
_entry.id   AF-A0A8D8AHU9-F1
#
_cell.length_a   1.000
_cell.length_b   1.000
_cell.length_c   1.000
_cell.angle_alpha   90.00
_cell.angle_beta   90.00
_cell.angle_gamma   90.00
#
_symmetry.space_group_name_H-M   'P 1'
#
loop_
_entity.id
_entity.type
_entity.pdbx_description
1 polymer ?
#
loop_
_entity_poly.entity_id
_entity_poly.type
_entity_poly.pdbx_seq_one_letter_code
_entity_poly.pdbx_strand_id
1 'polypeptide(L)'
;GELYLIGGEGEEEEEELSFERVFRELKGDGRTRYVGSKAIQGCIEARIGEFPDRIEDGHHRTTLYVPVGVAAVLKENPQLVSAAVLAFCNRDSIDLKACRAMRYFPPESCVYVSVVFTKCLYAMLLHNSYLPDRRTGWSLPLATDPNYKAHVLGVKLACGFEILASQAKTSQSLDTDKGWKSYFESLSSKGYFQENIEGSQEYTRLLGIAKEYYQENKDSMRFTPKIGEEIVSILKRNDYDPEELRKEGLDLPSPDDDSWINISPEELDQMLTKRYGVRTLLSLNGNAPSPESFTAMMSEFLDRKSEFDGVDQDAAAAAAAELV
;
A
#
# COMPACT_ATOMS: atom_id res chain seq x y z
N GLY A 1 -10.21 5.43 -29.46
CA GLY A 1 -9.28 4.60 -30.25
C GLY A 1 -9.74 3.17 -30.13
N GLU A 2 -9.66 2.36 -31.20
CA GLU A 2 -10.20 0.99 -31.16
C GLU A 2 -9.26 0.04 -30.39
N LEU A 3 -9.84 -0.83 -29.56
CA LEU A 3 -9.10 -1.87 -28.84
C LEU A 3 -8.91 -3.09 -29.73
N TYR A 4 -7.65 -3.54 -29.88
CA TYR A 4 -7.30 -4.75 -30.62
C TYR A 4 -6.76 -5.82 -29.65
N LEU A 5 -7.33 -7.02 -29.70
CA LEU A 5 -6.90 -8.20 -28.94
C LEU A 5 -6.23 -9.17 -29.91
N ILE A 6 -4.92 -9.36 -29.79
CA ILE A 6 -4.16 -10.30 -30.62
C ILE A 6 -3.87 -11.53 -29.76
N GLY A 7 -4.47 -12.67 -30.13
CA GLY A 7 -4.20 -13.97 -29.52
C GLY A 7 -3.15 -14.74 -30.31
N GLY A 8 -2.30 -15.52 -29.62
CA GLY A 8 -1.48 -16.54 -30.27
C GLY A 8 -2.39 -17.64 -30.83
N GLU A 9 -2.29 -17.93 -32.11
CA GLU A 9 -2.98 -19.07 -32.71
C GLU A 9 -2.24 -20.36 -32.30
N GLY A 10 -2.70 -21.03 -31.24
CA GLY A 10 -2.23 -22.37 -30.89
C GLY A 10 -2.49 -22.76 -29.45
N GLU A 11 -3.10 -23.94 -29.24
CA GLU A 11 -3.00 -24.65 -27.96
C GLU A 11 -1.51 -24.98 -27.73
N GLU A 12 -1.00 -24.61 -26.55
CA GLU A 12 0.22 -25.12 -25.88
C GLU A 12 1.58 -24.39 -25.99
N GLU A 13 1.75 -23.26 -26.67
CA GLU A 13 3.02 -22.50 -26.53
C GLU A 13 2.76 -21.00 -26.24
N GLU A 14 3.14 -20.58 -25.02
CA GLU A 14 3.33 -19.17 -24.64
C GLU A 14 4.51 -18.56 -25.43
N GLU A 15 4.42 -18.50 -26.76
CA GLU A 15 5.36 -17.70 -27.53
C GLU A 15 5.03 -16.22 -27.30
N GLU A 16 5.89 -15.51 -26.55
CA GLU A 16 5.85 -14.05 -26.46
C GLU A 16 5.88 -13.45 -27.87
N LEU A 17 4.75 -12.91 -28.32
CA LEU A 17 4.66 -12.26 -29.62
C LEU A 17 5.54 -11.01 -29.62
N SER A 18 6.58 -11.00 -30.46
CA SER A 18 7.43 -9.82 -30.65
C SER A 18 6.61 -8.60 -31.08
N PHE A 19 6.86 -7.46 -30.44
CA PHE A 19 6.18 -6.17 -30.72
C PHE A 19 6.17 -5.79 -32.20
N GLU A 20 7.21 -6.15 -32.96
CA GLU A 20 7.30 -5.85 -34.40
C GLU A 20 6.29 -6.66 -35.23
N ARG A 21 5.99 -7.90 -34.83
CA ARG A 21 5.00 -8.77 -35.46
C ARG A 21 3.59 -8.23 -35.22
N VAL A 22 3.30 -7.88 -33.96
CA VAL A 22 2.03 -7.26 -33.53
C VAL A 22 1.75 -5.98 -34.34
N PHE A 23 2.73 -5.09 -34.48
CA PHE A 23 2.56 -3.84 -35.23
C PHE A 23 2.34 -4.06 -36.74
N ARG A 24 2.97 -5.08 -37.32
CA ARG A 24 2.80 -5.44 -38.74
C ARG A 24 1.41 -5.98 -39.00
N GLU A 25 0.88 -6.82 -38.10
CA GLU A 25 -0.48 -7.36 -38.18
C GLU A 25 -1.54 -6.26 -37.99
N LEU A 26 -1.34 -5.33 -37.04
CA LEU A 26 -2.22 -4.17 -36.84
C LEU A 26 -2.26 -3.20 -38.04
N LYS A 27 -1.15 -3.09 -38.80
CA LYS A 27 -1.08 -2.27 -40.01
C LYS A 27 -1.57 -2.99 -41.28
N GLY A 28 -1.78 -4.29 -41.23
CA GLY A 28 -2.24 -5.10 -42.36
C GLY A 28 -3.76 -5.11 -42.52
N ASP A 29 -4.24 -5.84 -43.53
CA ASP A 29 -5.67 -5.98 -43.90
C ASP A 29 -6.49 -6.78 -42.86
N GLY A 30 -5.82 -7.45 -41.91
CA GLY A 30 -6.42 -8.23 -40.82
C GLY A 30 -6.87 -7.41 -39.61
N ARG A 31 -6.73 -6.07 -39.65
CA ARG A 31 -7.01 -5.15 -38.54
C ARG A 31 -8.38 -5.35 -37.89
N THR A 32 -9.40 -5.73 -38.66
CA THR A 32 -10.78 -5.94 -38.17
C THR A 32 -10.99 -7.24 -37.41
N ARG A 33 -10.12 -8.25 -37.56
CA ARG A 33 -10.25 -9.55 -36.86
C ARG A 33 -9.99 -9.45 -35.36
N TYR A 34 -9.16 -8.49 -34.97
CA TYR A 34 -8.70 -8.32 -33.60
C TYR A 34 -9.50 -7.25 -32.84
N VAL A 35 -10.45 -6.57 -33.49
CA VAL A 35 -11.23 -5.50 -32.86
C VAL A 35 -12.16 -6.08 -31.81
N GLY A 36 -12.02 -5.65 -30.55
CA GLY A 36 -12.93 -6.02 -29.48
C GLY A 36 -14.36 -5.58 -29.80
N SER A 37 -15.37 -6.34 -29.35
CA SER A 37 -16.78 -6.02 -29.63
C SER A 37 -17.15 -4.61 -29.16
N LYS A 38 -18.12 -3.96 -29.82
CA LYS A 38 -18.58 -2.62 -29.44
C LYS A 38 -19.03 -2.53 -27.98
N ALA A 39 -19.55 -3.62 -27.42
CA ALA A 39 -19.91 -3.69 -26.01
C ALA A 39 -18.68 -3.58 -25.09
N ILE A 40 -17.59 -4.29 -25.41
CA ILE A 40 -16.33 -4.23 -24.65
C ILE A 40 -15.70 -2.85 -24.77
N GLN A 41 -15.64 -2.30 -25.98
CA GLN A 41 -15.11 -0.96 -26.21
C GLN A 41 -15.91 0.10 -25.45
N GLY A 42 -17.25 0.05 -25.52
CA GLY A 42 -18.12 0.96 -24.79
C GLY A 42 -17.93 0.87 -23.27
N CYS A 43 -17.75 -0.33 -22.71
CA CYS A 43 -17.44 -0.51 -21.29
C CYS A 43 -16.09 0.09 -20.90
N ILE A 44 -15.07 -0.04 -21.74
CA ILE A 44 -13.75 0.54 -21.50
C ILE A 44 -13.81 2.05 -21.61
N GLU A 45 -14.37 2.59 -22.69
CA GLU A 45 -14.54 4.03 -22.92
C GLU A 45 -15.34 4.69 -21.80
N ALA A 46 -16.41 4.06 -21.32
CA ALA A 46 -17.17 4.55 -20.17
C ALA A 46 -16.35 4.60 -18.87
N ARG A 47 -15.36 3.72 -18.70
CA ARG A 47 -14.47 3.72 -17.53
C ARG A 47 -13.29 4.68 -17.65
N ILE A 48 -12.71 4.79 -18.85
CA ILE A 48 -11.49 5.59 -19.07
C ILE A 48 -11.80 7.02 -19.52
N GLY A 49 -13.01 7.31 -20.02
CA GLY A 49 -13.35 8.60 -20.63
C GLY A 49 -13.31 9.79 -19.69
N GLU A 50 -13.36 9.55 -18.38
CA GLU A 50 -13.21 10.59 -17.35
C GLU A 50 -11.74 10.88 -16.99
N PHE A 51 -10.79 10.10 -17.52
CA PHE A 51 -9.36 10.30 -17.34
C PHE A 51 -8.78 11.04 -18.55
N PRO A 52 -7.83 11.97 -18.35
CA PRO A 52 -7.05 12.21 -17.13
C PRO A 52 -7.68 13.17 -16.11
N ASP A 53 -8.76 13.88 -16.44
CA ASP A 53 -9.30 14.98 -15.62
C ASP A 53 -9.64 14.54 -14.18
N ARG A 54 -10.20 13.33 -14.02
CA ARG A 54 -10.55 12.74 -12.71
C ARG A 54 -9.35 12.44 -11.80
N ILE A 55 -8.12 12.45 -12.32
CA ILE A 55 -6.92 12.16 -11.51
C ILE A 55 -6.77 13.22 -10.41
N GLU A 56 -7.01 14.49 -10.74
CA GLU A 56 -6.90 15.60 -9.78
C GLU A 56 -7.93 15.49 -8.66
N ASP A 57 -9.14 15.01 -8.96
CA ASP A 57 -10.19 14.75 -7.95
C ASP A 57 -9.76 13.71 -6.90
N GLY A 58 -8.83 12.83 -7.25
CA GLY A 58 -8.29 11.81 -6.35
C GLY A 58 -7.22 12.32 -5.39
N HIS A 59 -6.76 13.56 -5.58
CA HIS A 59 -5.73 14.17 -4.75
C HIS A 59 -6.31 14.94 -3.56
N HIS A 60 -5.48 15.11 -2.54
CA HIS A 60 -5.75 15.95 -1.38
C HIS A 60 -4.44 16.62 -0.95
N ARG A 61 -4.43 17.95 -0.96
CA ARG A 61 -3.31 18.78 -0.53
C ARG A 61 -3.49 19.20 0.92
N THR A 62 -2.45 19.06 1.72
CA THR A 62 -2.48 19.48 3.11
C THR A 62 -1.13 20.07 3.54
N THR A 63 -1.15 20.95 4.54
CA THR A 63 0.05 21.57 5.09
C THR A 63 0.53 20.78 6.30
N LEU A 64 1.80 20.39 6.30
CA LEU A 64 2.41 19.57 7.34
C LEU A 64 3.62 20.28 7.96
N TYR A 65 3.85 20.05 9.25
CA TYR A 65 5.05 20.51 9.94
C TYR A 65 6.03 19.34 10.10
N VAL A 66 7.09 19.33 9.28
CA VAL A 66 8.00 18.17 9.15
C VAL A 66 9.47 18.60 9.31
N PRO A 67 10.37 17.67 9.67
CA PRO A 67 11.81 17.93 9.71
C PRO A 67 12.33 18.42 8.35
N VAL A 68 13.33 19.29 8.35
CA VAL A 68 13.93 19.85 7.12
C VAL A 68 14.39 18.76 6.16
N GLY A 69 14.96 17.65 6.66
CA GLY A 69 15.35 16.52 5.82
C GLY A 69 14.17 15.89 5.08
N VAL A 70 12.98 15.81 5.71
CA VAL A 70 11.77 15.30 5.05
C VAL A 70 11.32 16.28 3.97
N ALA A 71 11.32 17.58 4.28
CA ALA A 71 10.99 18.62 3.30
C ALA A 71 11.91 18.56 2.07
N ALA A 72 13.21 18.37 2.27
CA ALA A 72 14.19 18.22 1.20
C ALA A 72 13.92 16.99 0.33
N VAL A 73 13.67 15.82 0.96
CA VAL A 73 13.35 14.58 0.25
C VAL A 73 12.07 14.74 -0.60
N LEU A 74 11.06 15.41 -0.05
CA LEU A 74 9.81 15.66 -0.76
C LEU A 74 9.93 16.67 -1.90
N LYS A 75 10.82 17.68 -1.76
CA LYS A 75 11.11 18.65 -2.83
C LYS A 75 11.78 17.98 -4.03
N GLU A 76 12.64 17.00 -3.79
CA GLU A 76 13.31 16.24 -4.85
C GLU A 76 12.42 15.15 -5.46
N ASN A 77 11.75 14.35 -4.63
CA ASN A 77 10.88 13.28 -5.10
C ASN A 77 9.56 13.21 -4.30
N PRO A 78 8.49 13.91 -4.77
CA PRO A 78 7.18 13.90 -4.13
C PRO A 78 6.50 12.51 -4.10
N GLN A 79 6.88 11.58 -4.97
CA GLN A 79 6.23 10.25 -5.07
C GLN A 79 6.51 9.38 -3.83
N LEU A 80 7.57 9.69 -3.08
CA LEU A 80 7.97 8.98 -1.87
C LEU A 80 6.98 9.10 -0.72
N VAL A 81 6.07 10.08 -0.78
CA VAL A 81 4.96 10.25 0.18
C VAL A 81 4.17 8.95 0.34
N SER A 82 3.86 8.29 -0.78
CA SER A 82 3.06 7.06 -0.80
C SER A 82 3.72 5.95 0.02
N ALA A 83 5.01 5.71 -0.20
CA ALA A 83 5.79 4.73 0.52
C ALA A 83 5.90 5.06 2.01
N ALA A 84 6.14 6.34 2.35
CA ALA A 84 6.29 6.78 3.74
C ALA A 84 4.98 6.58 4.52
N VAL A 85 3.83 6.94 3.93
CA VAL A 85 2.52 6.72 4.55
C VAL A 85 2.27 5.23 4.78
N LEU A 86 2.52 4.39 3.78
CA LEU A 86 2.32 2.94 3.90
C LEU A 86 3.25 2.33 4.96
N ALA A 87 4.53 2.72 4.99
CA ALA A 87 5.49 2.25 5.99
C ALA A 87 5.05 2.64 7.41
N PHE A 88 4.53 3.86 7.58
CA PHE A 88 3.99 4.29 8.85
C PHE A 88 2.72 3.52 9.25
N CYS A 89 1.77 3.34 8.33
CA CYS A 89 0.50 2.68 8.63
C CYS A 89 0.67 1.17 8.93
N ASN A 90 1.66 0.53 8.30
CA ASN A 90 1.96 -0.89 8.45
C ASN A 90 3.12 -1.18 9.41
N ARG A 91 3.53 -0.20 10.23
CA ARG A 91 4.68 -0.27 11.13
C ARG A 91 4.58 -1.43 12.13
N ASP A 92 5.70 -2.10 12.39
CA ASP A 92 5.84 -3.12 13.42
C ASP A 92 6.56 -2.62 14.70
N SER A 93 6.82 -3.52 15.66
CA SER A 93 7.49 -3.16 16.91
C SER A 93 8.97 -2.74 16.74
N ILE A 94 9.62 -3.15 15.65
CA ILE A 94 10.99 -2.76 15.30
C ILE A 94 10.96 -1.37 14.69
N ASP A 95 10.02 -1.12 13.79
CA ASP A 95 9.78 0.19 13.18
C ASP A 95 9.50 1.26 14.25
N LEU A 96 8.71 0.93 15.27
CA LEU A 96 8.48 1.83 16.42
C LEU A 96 9.75 2.21 17.18
N LYS A 97 10.78 1.35 17.21
CA LYS A 97 12.08 1.69 17.80
C LYS A 97 12.83 2.71 16.94
N ALA A 98 12.71 2.61 15.61
CA ALA A 98 13.25 3.61 14.69
C ALA A 98 12.56 4.97 14.90
N CYS A 99 11.22 4.98 14.96
CA CYS A 99 10.44 6.20 15.22
C CYS A 99 10.74 6.87 16.56
N ARG A 100 11.17 6.11 17.58
CA ARG A 100 11.60 6.69 18.87
C ARG A 100 13.00 7.30 18.79
N ALA A 101 13.83 6.80 17.89
CA ALA A 101 15.22 7.24 17.73
C ALA A 101 15.36 8.42 16.77
N MET A 102 14.51 8.53 15.74
CA MET A 102 14.52 9.60 14.72
C MET A 102 15.93 9.97 14.26
N ARG A 103 16.73 9.00 13.84
CA ARG A 103 18.16 9.19 13.55
C ARG A 103 18.40 9.93 12.24
N TYR A 104 17.54 9.74 11.25
CA TYR A 104 17.68 10.35 9.93
C TYR A 104 16.92 11.65 9.83
N PHE A 105 15.76 11.74 10.50
CA PHE A 105 14.88 12.91 10.45
C PHE A 105 14.61 13.48 11.85
N PRO A 106 15.61 14.04 12.53
CA PRO A 106 15.43 14.46 13.91
C PRO A 106 14.56 15.74 13.99
N PRO A 107 13.76 15.93 15.07
CA PRO A 107 12.69 16.93 15.10
C PRO A 107 13.12 18.35 15.47
N GLU A 108 14.41 18.63 15.65
CA GLU A 108 14.89 19.93 16.15
C GLU A 108 14.68 21.07 15.17
N SER A 109 14.73 20.78 13.86
CA SER A 109 14.50 21.75 12.79
C SER A 109 13.37 21.26 11.90
N CYS A 110 12.21 21.90 12.05
CA CYS A 110 11.02 21.60 11.28
C CYS A 110 10.54 22.84 10.51
N VAL A 111 9.92 22.60 9.37
CA VAL A 111 9.37 23.62 8.46
C VAL A 111 7.97 23.20 8.01
N TYR A 112 7.16 24.19 7.64
CA TYR A 112 5.88 23.92 7.01
C TYR A 112 6.08 23.59 5.53
N VAL A 113 5.40 22.56 5.04
CA VAL A 113 5.40 22.16 3.64
C VAL A 113 4.00 21.80 3.18
N SER A 114 3.68 22.10 1.93
CA SER A 114 2.44 21.63 1.29
C SER A 114 2.73 20.30 0.61
N VAL A 115 1.99 19.26 0.99
CA VAL A 115 2.16 17.90 0.46
C VAL A 115 0.86 17.45 -0.18
N VAL A 116 0.98 16.87 -1.37
CA VAL A 116 -0.14 16.29 -2.12
C VAL A 116 -0.15 14.78 -1.91
N PHE A 117 -1.28 14.28 -1.45
CA PHE A 117 -1.55 12.85 -1.25
C PHE A 117 -2.62 12.41 -2.24
N THR A 118 -2.75 11.10 -2.44
CA THR A 118 -4.06 10.58 -2.83
C THR A 118 -4.98 10.65 -1.62
N LYS A 119 -6.28 10.87 -1.84
CA LYS A 119 -7.31 10.87 -0.80
C LYS A 119 -7.20 9.63 0.11
N CYS A 120 -7.00 8.45 -0.49
CA CYS A 120 -6.78 7.22 0.27
C CYS A 120 -5.60 7.30 1.25
N LEU A 121 -4.41 7.71 0.78
CA LEU A 121 -3.22 7.82 1.63
C LEU A 121 -3.39 8.86 2.74
N TYR A 122 -4.02 9.98 2.42
CA TYR A 122 -4.32 10.99 3.42
C TYR A 122 -5.26 10.47 4.51
N ALA A 123 -6.34 9.79 4.14
CA ALA A 123 -7.27 9.18 5.11
C ALA A 123 -6.56 8.13 5.99
N MET A 124 -5.70 7.29 5.40
CA MET A 124 -4.89 6.33 6.13
C MET A 124 -4.00 7.01 7.18
N LEU A 125 -3.34 8.11 6.80
CA LEU A 125 -2.49 8.88 7.70
C LEU A 125 -3.30 9.58 8.80
N LEU A 126 -4.44 10.16 8.46
CA LEU A 126 -5.32 10.88 9.38
C LEU A 126 -5.85 9.97 10.48
N HIS A 127 -6.44 8.82 10.12
CA HIS A 127 -7.11 7.92 11.06
C HIS A 127 -6.17 6.99 11.84
N ASN A 128 -4.91 6.84 11.42
CA ASN A 128 -3.96 6.05 12.18
C ASN A 128 -3.51 6.82 13.43
N SER A 129 -3.91 6.37 14.62
CA SER A 129 -3.57 7.04 15.88
C SER A 129 -2.09 6.85 16.24
N TYR A 130 -1.43 7.94 16.60
CA TYR A 130 -0.04 7.92 17.02
C TYR A 130 0.30 9.14 17.85
N LEU A 131 1.02 8.90 18.94
CA LEU A 131 1.58 9.94 19.79
C LEU A 131 3.09 9.69 19.87
N PRO A 132 3.92 10.67 19.49
CA PRO A 132 5.36 10.53 19.58
C PRO A 132 5.82 10.37 21.04
N ASP A 133 6.93 9.69 21.24
CA ASP A 133 7.57 9.62 22.54
C ASP A 133 8.11 11.01 22.93
N ARG A 134 7.84 11.44 24.16
CA ARG A 134 8.31 12.73 24.70
C ARG A 134 9.84 12.86 24.65
N ARG A 135 10.56 11.74 24.72
CA ARG A 135 12.03 11.72 24.70
C ARG A 135 12.62 12.09 23.34
N THR A 136 11.84 11.96 22.27
CA THR A 136 12.29 12.18 20.90
C THR A 136 12.41 13.66 20.56
N GLY A 137 11.82 14.56 21.35
CA GLY A 137 11.94 16.01 21.17
C GLY A 137 10.83 16.65 20.33
N TRP A 138 9.77 15.91 19.99
CA TRP A 138 8.63 16.47 19.27
C TRP A 138 7.83 17.47 20.13
N SER A 139 7.65 18.69 19.63
CA SER A 139 6.80 19.71 20.24
C SER A 139 5.44 19.75 19.53
N LEU A 140 4.46 19.06 20.09
CA LEU A 140 3.07 19.13 19.61
C LEU A 140 2.32 20.28 20.31
N PRO A 141 1.59 21.13 19.56
CA PRO A 141 0.73 22.15 20.16
C PRO A 141 -0.50 21.48 20.82
N LEU A 142 -1.32 22.27 21.51
CA LEU A 142 -2.56 21.78 22.11
C LEU A 142 -3.56 21.39 21.00
N ALA A 143 -4.44 20.44 21.29
CA ALA A 143 -5.46 19.97 20.34
C ALA A 143 -6.44 21.08 19.86
N THR A 144 -6.53 22.19 20.59
CA THR A 144 -7.34 23.37 20.24
C THR A 144 -6.66 24.27 19.21
N ASP A 145 -5.35 24.12 19.00
CA ASP A 145 -4.59 24.94 18.07
C ASP A 145 -4.93 24.56 16.61
N PRO A 146 -5.21 25.52 15.72
CA PRO A 146 -5.40 25.26 14.30
C PRO A 146 -4.26 24.46 13.64
N ASN A 147 -3.02 24.64 14.12
CA ASN A 147 -1.83 23.97 13.58
C ASN A 147 -1.64 22.55 14.14
N TYR A 148 -2.46 22.11 15.10
CA TYR A 148 -2.34 20.78 15.70
C TYR A 148 -2.38 19.66 14.67
N LYS A 149 -3.29 19.78 13.70
CA LYS A 149 -3.43 18.81 12.61
C LYS A 149 -2.15 18.72 11.77
N ALA A 150 -1.57 19.86 11.39
CA ALA A 150 -0.33 19.92 10.61
C ALA A 150 0.85 19.27 11.33
N HIS A 151 0.95 19.46 12.65
CA HIS A 151 2.01 18.88 13.48
C HIS A 151 1.82 17.37 13.65
N VAL A 152 0.61 16.92 13.99
CA VAL A 152 0.34 15.49 14.18
C VAL A 152 0.57 14.70 12.90
N LEU A 153 0.03 15.17 11.77
CA LEU A 153 0.24 14.53 10.48
C LEU A 153 1.73 14.59 10.06
N GLY A 154 2.41 15.69 10.34
CA GLY A 154 3.83 15.86 10.06
C GLY A 154 4.72 14.86 10.82
N VAL A 155 4.43 14.63 12.11
CA VAL A 155 5.12 13.58 12.90
C VAL A 155 4.89 12.20 12.29
N LYS A 156 3.65 11.86 11.93
CA LYS A 156 3.32 10.55 11.33
C LYS A 156 4.08 10.34 10.02
N LEU A 157 4.09 11.35 9.16
CA LEU A 157 4.82 11.28 7.89
C LEU A 157 6.33 11.16 8.10
N ALA A 158 6.90 11.96 9.01
CA ALA A 158 8.31 11.91 9.35
C ALA A 158 8.73 10.54 9.91
N CYS A 159 7.90 9.92 10.75
CA CYS A 159 8.11 8.56 11.20
C CYS A 159 8.09 7.54 10.04
N GLY A 160 7.20 7.71 9.06
CA GLY A 160 7.19 6.89 7.85
C GLY A 160 8.50 6.95 7.07
N PHE A 161 9.04 8.15 6.88
CA PHE A 161 10.36 8.35 6.25
C PHE A 161 11.50 7.77 7.10
N GLU A 162 11.46 7.94 8.41
CA GLU A 162 12.46 7.35 9.34
C GLU A 162 12.47 5.83 9.24
N ILE A 163 11.30 5.18 9.17
CA ILE A 163 11.19 3.73 8.98
C ILE A 163 11.90 3.32 7.70
N LEU A 164 11.57 3.95 6.56
CA LEU A 164 12.16 3.63 5.26
C LEU A 164 13.68 3.83 5.26
N ALA A 165 14.18 4.94 5.80
CA ALA A 165 15.61 5.21 5.91
C ALA A 165 16.33 4.23 6.86
N SER A 166 15.65 3.76 7.91
CA SER A 166 16.20 2.76 8.83
C SER A 166 16.35 1.38 8.19
N GLN A 167 15.46 1.04 7.25
CA GLN A 167 15.48 -0.20 6.48
C GLN A 167 16.52 -0.17 5.36
N ALA A 168 16.97 1.02 4.94
CA ALA A 168 18.03 1.22 3.96
C ALA A 168 19.41 0.72 4.40
N LYS A 169 19.56 0.32 5.67
CA LYS A 169 20.82 -0.24 6.16
C LYS A 169 21.17 -1.46 5.33
N THR A 170 22.29 -1.36 4.61
CA THR A 170 22.99 -2.53 4.10
C THR A 170 23.24 -3.45 5.29
N SER A 171 22.55 -4.58 5.33
CA SER A 171 22.84 -5.65 6.27
C SER A 171 24.32 -6.01 6.10
N GLN A 172 25.18 -5.53 7.01
CA GLN A 172 26.60 -5.86 7.00
C GLN A 172 26.80 -7.37 7.25
N SER A 173 25.82 -8.05 7.84
CA SER A 173 25.75 -9.51 7.93
C SER A 173 24.40 -10.06 7.42
N LEU A 174 24.45 -11.17 6.69
CA LEU A 174 23.27 -11.89 6.19
C LEU A 174 22.28 -12.27 7.31
N ASP A 175 22.80 -12.57 8.51
CA ASP A 175 21.99 -13.02 9.66
C ASP A 175 21.04 -11.92 10.20
N THR A 176 21.32 -10.66 9.88
CA THR A 176 20.46 -9.52 10.27
C THR A 176 19.47 -9.10 9.18
N ASP A 177 19.56 -9.66 7.98
CA ASP A 177 18.68 -9.30 6.87
C ASP A 177 17.29 -9.95 7.04
N LYS A 178 16.24 -9.12 7.11
CA LYS A 178 14.85 -9.59 7.18
C LYS A 178 14.50 -10.45 5.95
N GLY A 179 15.03 -10.10 4.78
CA GLY A 179 14.81 -10.86 3.55
C GLY A 179 15.48 -12.24 3.58
N TRP A 180 16.67 -12.34 4.18
CA TRP A 180 17.36 -13.63 4.35
C TRP A 180 16.56 -14.56 5.26
N LYS A 181 16.02 -14.04 6.38
CA LYS A 181 15.20 -14.82 7.31
C LYS A 181 13.95 -15.40 6.63
N SER A 182 13.19 -14.57 5.93
CA SER A 182 12.00 -15.05 5.21
C SER A 182 12.33 -16.03 4.08
N TYR A 183 13.44 -15.82 3.37
CA TYR A 183 13.93 -16.76 2.37
C TYR A 183 14.34 -18.09 2.99
N PHE A 184 15.07 -18.07 4.09
CA PHE A 184 15.51 -19.25 4.84
C PHE A 184 14.32 -20.03 5.43
N GLU A 185 13.33 -19.34 6.00
CA GLU A 185 12.08 -19.95 6.47
C GLU A 185 11.32 -20.61 5.31
N SER A 186 11.26 -19.95 4.15
CA SER A 186 10.61 -20.50 2.95
C SER A 186 11.34 -21.71 2.38
N LEU A 187 12.67 -21.74 2.41
CA LEU A 187 13.46 -22.90 2.01
C LEU A 187 13.26 -24.07 2.97
N SER A 188 13.22 -23.77 4.27
CA SER A 188 12.98 -24.75 5.33
C SER A 188 11.58 -25.36 5.20
N SER A 189 10.55 -24.55 4.99
CA SER A 189 9.18 -25.03 4.82
C SER A 189 8.98 -25.86 3.55
N LYS A 190 9.79 -25.62 2.51
CA LYS A 190 9.77 -26.36 1.23
C LYS A 190 10.67 -27.60 1.24
N GLY A 191 11.31 -27.92 2.38
CA GLY A 191 12.15 -29.11 2.52
C GLY A 191 13.48 -29.03 1.75
N TYR A 192 13.97 -27.83 1.41
CA TYR A 192 15.22 -27.66 0.67
C TYR A 192 16.43 -28.33 1.36
N PHE A 193 16.44 -28.33 2.69
CA PHE A 193 17.51 -28.91 3.49
C PHE A 193 17.39 -30.43 3.69
N GLN A 194 16.39 -31.10 3.10
CA GLN A 194 16.24 -32.56 3.09
C GLN A 194 16.31 -33.22 4.48
N GLU A 195 15.72 -32.60 5.51
CA GLU A 195 15.77 -33.06 6.91
C GLU A 195 17.18 -33.26 7.48
N ASN A 196 18.21 -32.70 6.82
CA ASN A 196 19.57 -32.77 7.32
C ASN A 196 19.70 -31.97 8.61
N ILE A 197 20.42 -32.54 9.58
CA ILE A 197 20.68 -31.91 10.87
C ILE A 197 21.49 -30.62 10.67
N GLU A 198 21.12 -29.56 11.39
CA GLU A 198 21.86 -28.29 11.39
C GLU A 198 23.35 -28.54 11.72
N GLY A 199 24.24 -28.10 10.83
CA GLY A 199 25.69 -28.30 10.96
C GLY A 199 26.25 -29.58 10.32
N SER A 200 25.42 -30.44 9.73
CA SER A 200 25.89 -31.53 8.86
C SER A 200 26.67 -30.98 7.65
N GLN A 201 27.56 -31.79 7.05
CA GLN A 201 28.30 -31.41 5.85
C GLN A 201 27.35 -31.02 4.70
N GLU A 202 26.31 -31.84 4.45
CA GLU A 202 25.34 -31.55 3.41
C GLU A 202 24.47 -30.34 3.72
N TYR A 203 24.07 -30.17 4.99
CA TYR A 203 23.35 -28.97 5.43
C TYR A 203 24.19 -27.70 5.19
N THR A 204 25.46 -27.73 5.55
CA THR A 204 26.39 -26.60 5.38
C THR A 204 26.63 -26.29 3.91
N ARG A 205 26.73 -27.32 3.06
CA ARG A 205 26.86 -27.19 1.61
C ARG A 205 25.62 -26.53 0.99
N LEU A 206 24.42 -27.03 1.31
CA LEU A 206 23.15 -26.47 0.83
C LEU A 206 22.94 -25.04 1.34
N LEU A 207 23.29 -24.76 2.59
CA LEU A 207 23.25 -23.42 3.16
C LEU A 207 24.19 -22.46 2.41
N GLY A 208 25.38 -22.92 2.01
CA GLY A 208 26.32 -22.15 1.19
C GLY A 208 25.73 -21.77 -0.16
N ILE A 209 25.17 -22.74 -0.88
CA ILE A 209 24.52 -22.53 -2.19
C ILE A 209 23.34 -21.55 -2.05
N ALA A 210 22.50 -21.73 -1.03
CA ALA A 210 21.38 -20.84 -0.76
C ALA A 210 21.84 -19.40 -0.44
N LYS A 211 22.97 -19.24 0.26
CA LYS A 211 23.55 -17.92 0.56
C LYS A 211 24.07 -17.22 -0.71
N GLU A 212 24.79 -17.94 -1.57
CA GLU A 212 25.28 -17.40 -2.85
C GLU A 212 24.10 -16.98 -3.74
N TYR A 213 23.13 -17.86 -3.93
CA TYR A 213 21.93 -17.57 -4.72
C TYR A 213 21.17 -16.36 -4.18
N TYR A 214 21.01 -16.28 -2.85
CA TYR A 214 20.36 -15.12 -2.23
C TYR A 214 21.12 -13.82 -2.47
N GLN A 215 22.45 -13.84 -2.49
CA GLN A 215 23.27 -12.65 -2.74
C GLN A 215 23.19 -12.21 -4.21
N GLU A 216 23.31 -13.14 -5.15
CA GLU A 216 23.26 -12.86 -6.58
C GLU A 216 21.87 -12.38 -7.02
N ASN A 217 20.81 -12.98 -6.48
CA ASN A 217 19.43 -12.67 -6.85
C ASN A 217 18.75 -11.72 -5.87
N LYS A 218 19.46 -11.15 -4.88
CA LYS A 218 18.88 -10.31 -3.82
C LYS A 218 18.01 -9.18 -4.37
N ASP A 219 18.50 -8.52 -5.41
CA ASP A 219 17.83 -7.38 -6.02
C ASP A 219 16.65 -7.78 -6.90
N SER A 220 16.66 -8.99 -7.46
CA SER A 220 15.55 -9.55 -8.26
C SER A 220 14.48 -10.22 -7.39
N MET A 221 14.85 -10.73 -6.21
CA MET A 221 13.94 -11.38 -5.25
C MET A 221 13.24 -10.36 -4.34
N ARG A 222 13.75 -9.13 -4.27
CA ARG A 222 13.10 -8.02 -3.60
C ARG A 222 12.01 -7.45 -4.49
N PHE A 223 10.76 -7.75 -4.17
CA PHE A 223 9.60 -7.05 -4.75
C PHE A 223 9.46 -5.61 -4.24
N THR A 224 10.20 -5.24 -3.18
CA THR A 224 10.15 -3.90 -2.59
C THR A 224 11.26 -3.03 -3.17
N PRO A 225 10.93 -1.90 -3.84
CA PRO A 225 11.93 -0.99 -4.38
C PRO A 225 12.85 -0.43 -3.28
N LYS A 226 14.10 -0.08 -3.65
CA LYS A 226 15.16 0.45 -2.76
C LYS A 226 14.90 1.89 -2.30
N ILE A 227 13.67 2.20 -1.94
CA ILE A 227 13.20 3.53 -1.53
C ILE A 227 14.01 4.07 -0.36
N GLY A 228 14.34 3.23 0.63
CA GLY A 228 15.17 3.64 1.75
C GLY A 228 16.56 4.12 1.33
N GLU A 229 17.20 3.43 0.37
CA GLU A 229 18.53 3.79 -0.12
C GLU A 229 18.50 5.12 -0.89
N GLU A 230 17.45 5.34 -1.68
CA GLU A 230 17.18 6.61 -2.36
C GLU A 230 16.99 7.76 -1.34
N ILE A 231 16.19 7.57 -0.30
CA ILE A 231 16.01 8.58 0.75
C ILE A 231 17.35 8.92 1.40
N VAL A 232 18.16 7.90 1.74
CA VAL A 232 19.47 8.11 2.38
C VAL A 232 20.46 8.77 1.41
N SER A 233 20.41 8.48 0.11
CA SER A 233 21.29 9.13 -0.88
C SER A 233 20.95 10.61 -1.04
N ILE A 234 19.66 10.97 -1.08
CA ILE A 234 19.19 12.36 -1.10
C ILE A 234 19.68 13.11 0.13
N LEU A 235 19.51 12.53 1.33
CA LEU A 235 19.97 13.15 2.58
C LEU A 235 21.48 13.34 2.62
N LYS A 236 22.27 12.37 2.15
CA LYS A 236 23.74 12.45 2.14
C LYS A 236 24.27 13.52 1.20
N ARG A 237 23.54 13.80 0.12
CA ARG A 237 23.91 14.84 -0.84
C ARG A 237 23.86 16.23 -0.19
N ASN A 238 22.90 16.46 0.71
CA ASN A 238 22.76 17.69 1.49
C ASN A 238 22.70 18.97 0.63
N ASP A 239 22.09 18.87 -0.55
CA ASP A 239 21.93 19.96 -1.53
C ASP A 239 20.71 20.85 -1.21
N TYR A 240 20.40 21.08 0.06
CA TYR A 240 19.25 21.88 0.47
C TYR A 240 19.61 22.92 1.53
N ASP A 241 19.05 24.12 1.39
CA ASP A 241 19.17 25.19 2.37
C ASP A 241 17.94 25.19 3.30
N PRO A 242 18.11 24.93 4.61
CA PRO A 242 17.03 24.98 5.59
C PRO A 242 16.28 26.33 5.62
N GLU A 243 16.99 27.45 5.39
CA GLU A 243 16.37 28.78 5.43
C GLU A 243 15.51 29.06 4.19
N GLU A 244 15.88 28.52 3.03
CA GLU A 244 15.06 28.57 1.81
C GLU A 244 13.76 27.80 2.02
N LEU A 245 13.85 26.55 2.49
CA LEU A 245 12.69 25.71 2.78
C LEU A 245 11.76 26.35 3.82
N ARG A 246 12.33 27.04 4.80
CA ARG A 246 11.56 27.77 5.82
C ARG A 246 10.82 28.97 5.23
N LYS A 247 11.41 29.68 4.25
CA LYS A 247 10.74 30.79 3.54
C LYS A 247 9.62 30.28 2.64
N GLU A 248 9.85 29.19 1.91
CA GLU A 248 8.81 28.52 1.11
C GLU A 248 7.63 28.09 1.99
N GLY A 249 7.90 27.62 3.21
CA GLY A 249 6.88 27.27 4.19
C GLY A 249 6.00 28.42 4.69
N LEU A 250 6.37 29.69 4.43
CA LEU A 250 5.55 30.86 4.79
C LEU A 250 4.52 31.22 3.72
N ASP A 251 4.76 30.82 2.46
CA ASP A 251 3.91 31.13 1.30
C ASP A 251 3.33 29.84 0.70
N LEU A 252 2.54 29.13 1.52
CA LEU A 252 1.93 27.86 1.13
C LEU A 252 0.47 28.06 0.69
N PRO A 253 0.01 27.29 -0.32
CA PRO A 253 -1.41 27.27 -0.67
C PRO A 253 -2.23 26.72 0.49
N SER A 254 -3.48 27.18 0.60
CA SER A 254 -4.42 26.66 1.59
C SER A 254 -4.62 25.14 1.43
N PRO A 255 -4.72 24.40 2.54
CA PRO A 255 -5.04 22.98 2.52
C PRO A 255 -6.45 22.75 1.95
N ASP A 256 -6.65 21.61 1.31
CA ASP A 256 -7.96 21.18 0.82
C ASP A 256 -8.88 20.80 1.99
N ASP A 257 -10.18 20.83 1.74
CA ASP A 257 -11.20 20.48 2.74
C ASP A 257 -11.28 18.96 2.99
N ASP A 258 -11.63 18.59 4.21
CA ASP A 258 -11.73 17.19 4.67
C ASP A 258 -13.16 16.63 4.52
N SER A 259 -14.14 17.43 4.08
CA SER A 259 -15.54 17.03 4.00
C SER A 259 -15.76 15.71 3.26
N TRP A 260 -14.98 15.42 2.21
CA TRP A 260 -15.05 14.19 1.43
C TRP A 260 -14.76 12.90 2.23
N ILE A 261 -14.13 12.99 3.41
CA ILE A 261 -13.81 11.83 4.26
C ILE A 261 -15.07 11.30 4.97
N ASN A 262 -15.95 12.20 5.40
CA ASN A 262 -17.11 11.84 6.22
C ASN A 262 -18.33 11.69 5.32
N ILE A 263 -18.51 10.49 4.77
CA ILE A 263 -19.64 10.16 3.88
C ILE A 263 -20.83 9.70 4.73
N SER A 264 -22.01 10.28 4.49
CA SER A 264 -23.24 9.82 5.17
C SER A 264 -23.73 8.48 4.59
N PRO A 265 -24.53 7.69 5.34
CA PRO A 265 -25.12 6.46 4.79
C PRO A 265 -25.92 6.70 3.49
N GLU A 266 -26.66 7.80 3.42
CA GLU A 266 -27.45 8.16 2.25
C GLU A 266 -26.57 8.53 1.04
N GLU A 267 -25.45 9.21 1.28
CA GLU A 267 -24.48 9.52 0.23
C GLU A 267 -23.78 8.25 -0.28
N LEU A 268 -23.46 7.32 0.62
CA LEU A 268 -22.91 6.02 0.26
C LEU A 268 -23.89 5.23 -0.62
N ASP A 269 -25.17 5.20 -0.26
CA ASP A 269 -26.22 4.54 -1.05
C ASP A 269 -26.36 5.17 -2.45
N GLN A 270 -26.24 6.49 -2.55
CA GLN A 270 -26.21 7.19 -3.84
C GLN A 270 -24.97 6.79 -4.67
N MET A 271 -23.79 6.70 -4.05
CA MET A 271 -22.57 6.28 -4.74
C MET A 271 -22.66 4.84 -5.26
N LEU A 272 -23.17 3.91 -4.44
CA LEU A 272 -23.39 2.53 -4.82
C LEU A 272 -24.40 2.42 -5.96
N THR A 273 -25.51 3.16 -5.86
CA THR A 273 -26.54 3.20 -6.90
C THR A 273 -25.99 3.77 -8.21
N LYS A 274 -25.15 4.81 -8.18
CA LYS A 274 -24.53 5.38 -9.38
C LYS A 274 -23.54 4.42 -10.05
N ARG A 275 -22.78 3.65 -9.26
CA ARG A 275 -21.73 2.73 -9.76
C ARG A 275 -22.28 1.41 -10.26
N TYR A 276 -23.19 0.79 -9.50
CA TYR A 276 -23.69 -0.54 -9.77
C TYR A 276 -25.10 -0.52 -10.40
N GLY A 277 -25.86 0.56 -10.23
CA GLY A 277 -27.26 0.62 -10.61
C GLY A 277 -28.15 -0.19 -9.65
N VAL A 278 -29.38 0.27 -9.41
CA VAL A 278 -30.35 -0.44 -8.55
C VAL A 278 -30.60 -1.87 -9.04
N ARG A 279 -30.61 -2.08 -10.37
CA ARG A 279 -30.94 -3.36 -10.99
C ARG A 279 -29.82 -4.41 -10.87
N THR A 280 -28.57 -4.00 -10.79
CA THR A 280 -27.42 -4.93 -10.75
C THR A 280 -27.10 -5.40 -9.32
N LEU A 281 -27.38 -4.57 -8.30
CA LEU A 281 -27.32 -5.04 -6.90
C LEU A 281 -28.40 -6.08 -6.59
N LEU A 282 -29.55 -5.99 -7.26
CA LEU A 282 -30.68 -6.92 -7.12
C LEU A 282 -30.62 -8.11 -8.08
N SER A 283 -29.72 -8.12 -9.06
CA SER A 283 -29.60 -9.17 -10.07
C SER A 283 -28.38 -10.06 -9.80
N LEU A 284 -28.42 -10.80 -8.70
CA LEU A 284 -27.70 -12.07 -8.60
C LEU A 284 -28.71 -13.15 -9.03
N ASN A 285 -28.46 -13.75 -10.20
CA ASN A 285 -29.37 -14.56 -11.03
C ASN A 285 -30.38 -13.77 -11.88
N GLY A 286 -30.38 -14.07 -13.18
CA GLY A 286 -31.10 -13.36 -14.25
C GLY A 286 -32.62 -13.46 -14.23
N ASN A 287 -33.25 -13.58 -13.07
CA ASN A 287 -34.67 -13.32 -12.87
C ASN A 287 -34.78 -12.19 -11.86
N ALA A 288 -35.25 -11.02 -12.29
CA ALA A 288 -35.50 -9.90 -11.40
C ALA A 288 -36.36 -10.36 -10.20
N PRO A 289 -35.85 -10.34 -8.95
CA PRO A 289 -36.70 -10.59 -7.81
C PRO A 289 -37.53 -9.32 -7.61
N SER A 290 -38.85 -9.47 -7.53
CA SER A 290 -39.69 -8.40 -6.96
C SER A 290 -39.19 -8.08 -5.55
N PRO A 291 -39.45 -6.86 -5.01
CA PRO A 291 -39.10 -6.51 -3.63
C PRO A 291 -39.58 -7.55 -2.61
N GLU A 292 -40.73 -8.18 -2.89
CA GLU A 292 -41.35 -9.25 -2.12
C GLU A 292 -40.49 -10.53 -2.09
N SER A 293 -39.88 -10.90 -3.23
CA SER A 293 -38.99 -12.06 -3.34
C SER A 293 -37.68 -11.86 -2.58
N PHE A 294 -37.17 -10.64 -2.50
CA PHE A 294 -35.98 -10.31 -1.72
C PHE A 294 -36.25 -10.42 -0.21
N THR A 295 -37.36 -9.86 0.28
CA THR A 295 -37.77 -10.02 1.68
C THR A 295 -37.98 -11.48 2.07
N ALA A 296 -38.53 -12.30 1.17
CA ALA A 296 -38.70 -13.74 1.40
C ALA A 296 -37.36 -14.50 1.51
N MET A 297 -36.41 -14.21 0.61
CA MET A 297 -35.06 -14.80 0.67
C MET A 297 -34.30 -14.36 1.92
N MET A 298 -34.45 -13.11 2.34
CA MET A 298 -33.78 -12.60 3.53
C MET A 298 -34.38 -13.15 4.82
N SER A 299 -35.71 -13.36 4.87
CA SER A 299 -36.35 -14.11 5.96
C SER A 299 -35.93 -15.58 5.98
N GLU A 300 -35.81 -16.23 4.82
CA GLU A 300 -35.33 -17.62 4.73
C GLU A 300 -33.87 -17.75 5.18
N PHE A 301 -33.02 -16.77 4.83
CA PHE A 301 -31.63 -16.70 5.28
C PHE A 301 -31.51 -16.48 6.80
N LEU A 302 -32.34 -15.60 7.36
CA LEU A 302 -32.38 -15.35 8.82
C LEU A 302 -32.96 -16.53 9.61
N ASP A 303 -33.93 -17.26 9.04
CA ASP A 303 -34.49 -18.48 9.65
C ASP A 303 -33.55 -19.68 9.52
N ARG A 304 -32.62 -19.66 8.54
CA ARG A 304 -31.52 -20.61 8.47
C ARG A 304 -30.51 -20.31 9.59
N LYS A 305 -30.80 -20.83 10.79
CA LYS A 305 -29.83 -20.92 11.87
C LYS A 305 -28.57 -21.59 11.33
N SER A 306 -27.45 -20.87 11.39
CA SER A 306 -26.12 -21.43 11.18
C SER A 306 -25.95 -22.62 12.13
N GLU A 307 -25.89 -23.84 11.61
CA GLU A 307 -25.70 -25.08 12.39
C GLU A 307 -24.27 -25.20 12.98
N PHE A 308 -23.40 -24.24 12.72
CA PHE A 308 -22.06 -24.21 13.30
C PHE A 308 -22.05 -23.30 14.53
N ASP A 309 -22.41 -23.89 15.67
CA ASP A 309 -22.14 -23.34 16.99
C ASP A 309 -20.61 -23.25 17.15
N GLY A 310 -20.11 -22.03 17.33
CA GLY A 310 -18.69 -21.79 17.54
C GLY A 310 -18.24 -22.56 18.79
N VAL A 311 -17.14 -23.28 18.69
CA VAL A 311 -16.57 -23.98 19.84
C VAL A 311 -16.05 -22.94 20.83
N ASP A 312 -16.88 -22.56 21.80
CA ASP A 312 -16.43 -21.82 22.99
C ASP A 312 -15.41 -22.69 23.73
N GLN A 313 -14.15 -22.29 23.68
CA GLN A 313 -13.03 -23.01 24.31
C GLN A 313 -13.16 -23.10 25.84
N ASP A 314 -14.11 -22.38 26.45
CA ASP A 314 -14.39 -22.41 27.89
C ASP A 314 -15.27 -23.60 28.32
N ALA A 315 -16.09 -24.18 27.42
CA ALA A 315 -16.92 -25.35 27.75
C ALA A 315 -16.11 -26.66 27.77
N ALA A 316 -15.06 -26.76 26.96
CA ALA A 316 -14.17 -27.94 26.93
C ALA A 316 -13.30 -28.06 28.20
N ALA A 317 -12.98 -26.94 28.85
CA ALA A 317 -12.23 -26.95 30.10
C ALA A 317 -13.08 -27.41 31.30
N ALA A 318 -14.39 -27.13 31.31
CA ALA A 318 -15.29 -27.56 32.37
C ALA A 318 -15.57 -29.07 32.34
N ALA A 319 -15.68 -29.67 31.16
CA ALA A 319 -15.95 -31.11 31.00
C ALA A 319 -14.74 -32.00 31.38
N ALA A 320 -13.52 -31.48 31.36
CA ALA A 320 -12.31 -32.23 31.73
C ALA A 320 -12.09 -32.32 33.26
N ALA A 321 -12.78 -31.50 34.05
CA ALA A 321 -12.64 -31.48 35.51
C ALA A 321 -13.58 -32.47 36.24
N GLU A 322 -14.55 -33.06 35.55
CA GLU A 322 -15.51 -34.03 36.13
C GLU A 322 -15.09 -35.51 35.91
N LEU A 323 -13.89 -35.76 35.37
CA LEU A 323 -13.38 -37.10 35.06
C LEU A 323 -12.04 -37.45 35.73
N VAL A 324 -11.76 -36.85 36.89
CA VAL A 324 -10.73 -37.31 37.86
C VAL A 324 -11.38 -37.47 39.23
#